data_AF-A0A7Y3BA91-F1
#
_entry.id   AF-A0A7Y3BA91-F1
#
_cell.length_a   1.000
_cell.length_b   1.000
_cell.length_c   1.000
_cell.angle_alpha   90.00
_cell.angle_beta   90.00
_cell.angle_gamma   90.00
#
_symmetry.space_group_name_H-M   'P 1'
#
loop_
_entity.id
_entity.type
_entity.pdbx_description
1 polymer ?
#
loop_
_entity_poly.entity_id
_entity_poly.type
_entity_poly.pdbx_seq_one_letter_code
_entity_poly.pdbx_strand_id
1 'polypeptide(L)'
;DNFDNTSSYGFEFSTNYRPAKWWSINGSFDFYSQTQKSISERLTVSPELATPDDIVLESVEVDNVAWNFRMYNSFKVSKSVSFSAFGFYRGRNKGVQFEMEPMYFVNLGMRYSFLDRKANFSLNFNDVFDTMRAEFKGDRPFNQAGKFEWESQTIQASLSYRFGSGKYKAKSRKQRDQDEKQGGGFL
;
A
#
# COMPACT_ATOMS: atom_id res chain seq x y z
N ASP A 1 -23.46 8.65 -24.34
CA ASP A 1 -23.30 8.79 -22.89
C ASP A 1 -23.13 7.41 -22.26
N ASN A 2 -21.92 7.06 -21.81
CA ASN A 2 -21.62 5.70 -21.31
C ASN A 2 -20.84 5.70 -19.98
N PHE A 3 -20.81 6.82 -19.26
CA PHE A 3 -20.08 6.97 -17.99
C PHE A 3 -20.95 7.44 -16.81
N ASP A 4 -22.27 7.63 -17.00
CA ASP A 4 -23.16 8.17 -15.96
C ASP A 4 -23.59 7.18 -14.86
N ASN A 5 -23.14 5.92 -14.88
CA ASN A 5 -23.65 4.87 -13.99
C ASN A 5 -22.61 4.25 -13.02
N THR A 6 -21.53 4.96 -12.71
CA THR A 6 -20.59 4.53 -11.65
C THR A 6 -20.78 5.36 -10.40
N SER A 7 -21.22 4.73 -9.31
CA SER A 7 -21.28 5.37 -7.99
C SER A 7 -20.14 4.83 -7.12
N SER A 8 -19.49 5.69 -6.36
CA SER A 8 -18.50 5.30 -5.37
C SER A 8 -18.62 6.11 -4.10
N TYR A 9 -18.40 5.44 -2.97
CA TYR A 9 -18.35 6.04 -1.65
C TYR A 9 -17.24 5.37 -0.86
N GLY A 10 -16.56 6.12 -0.01
CA GLY A 10 -15.41 5.61 0.71
C GLY A 10 -15.13 6.39 1.99
N PHE A 11 -14.29 5.78 2.81
CA PHE A 11 -13.81 6.35 4.05
C PHE A 11 -12.32 6.06 4.17
N GLU A 12 -11.54 7.07 4.51
CA GLU A 12 -10.12 6.97 4.75
C GLU A 12 -9.80 7.40 6.18
N PHE A 13 -8.99 6.59 6.85
CA PHE A 13 -8.51 6.86 8.20
C PHE A 13 -6.99 6.76 8.24
N SER A 14 -6.34 7.78 8.77
CA SER A 14 -4.90 7.76 9.02
C SER A 14 -4.61 8.11 10.48
N THR A 15 -3.59 7.46 11.03
CA THR A 15 -3.18 7.67 12.42
C THR A 15 -1.67 7.74 12.54
N ASN A 16 -1.22 8.65 13.39
CA ASN A 16 0.14 8.71 13.89
C ASN A 16 0.06 8.71 15.42
N TYR A 17 0.44 7.60 16.02
CA TYR A 17 0.28 7.40 17.46
C TYR A 17 1.57 6.90 18.11
N ARG A 18 1.82 7.33 19.34
CA ARG A 18 2.97 6.89 20.13
C ARG A 18 2.47 6.35 21.47
N PRO A 19 2.07 5.07 21.53
CA PRO A 19 1.59 4.47 22.78
C PRO A 19 2.63 4.53 23.90
N ALA A 20 3.91 4.46 23.54
CA ALA A 20 5.03 4.55 24.48
C ALA A 20 6.20 5.32 23.86
N LYS A 21 7.14 5.81 24.69
CA LYS A 21 8.33 6.53 24.20
C LYS A 21 9.21 5.69 23.25
N TRP A 22 9.16 4.37 23.40
CA TRP A 22 9.91 3.40 22.60
C TRP A 22 9.11 2.88 21.39
N TRP A 23 7.85 3.26 21.20
CA TRP A 23 7.00 2.72 20.13
C TRP A 23 6.22 3.82 19.42
N SER A 24 6.33 3.86 18.09
CA SER A 24 5.48 4.69 17.24
C SER A 24 4.79 3.87 16.17
N ILE A 25 3.52 4.19 15.93
CA ILE A 25 2.62 3.58 14.95
C ILE A 25 2.25 4.65 13.94
N ASN A 26 2.33 4.31 12.66
CA ASN A 26 1.73 5.07 11.57
C ASN A 26 0.83 4.11 10.81
N GLY A 27 -0.48 4.34 10.86
CA GLY A 27 -1.47 3.49 10.20
C GLY A 27 -2.25 4.26 9.15
N SER A 28 -2.62 3.60 8.08
CA SER A 28 -3.64 4.05 7.14
C SER A 28 -4.61 2.91 6.85
N PHE A 29 -5.89 3.24 6.77
CA PHE A 29 -6.96 2.34 6.39
C PHE A 29 -7.84 3.06 5.38
N ASP A 30 -8.05 2.43 4.24
CA ASP A 30 -8.84 2.98 3.15
C ASP A 30 -9.96 1.98 2.87
N PHE A 31 -11.21 2.42 2.88
CA PHE A 31 -12.36 1.63 2.50
C PHE A 31 -13.08 2.32 1.35
N TYR A 32 -13.44 1.57 0.32
CA TYR A 32 -14.27 2.09 -0.76
C TYR A 32 -15.25 1.03 -1.23
N SER A 33 -16.45 1.49 -1.53
CA SER A 33 -17.46 0.74 -2.24
C SER A 33 -17.69 1.42 -3.58
N GLN A 34 -17.79 0.63 -4.64
CA GLN A 34 -18.01 1.11 -5.98
C GLN A 34 -18.96 0.17 -6.71
N THR A 35 -20.00 0.73 -7.32
CA THR A 35 -20.84 0.02 -8.29
C THR A 35 -20.42 0.46 -9.68
N GLN A 36 -19.99 -0.49 -10.50
CA GLN A 36 -19.62 -0.25 -11.90
C GLN A 36 -20.64 -0.91 -12.82
N LYS A 37 -21.22 -0.15 -13.74
CA LYS A 37 -22.03 -0.71 -14.84
C LYS A 37 -21.25 -0.58 -16.14
N SER A 38 -21.13 -1.68 -16.88
CA SER A 38 -20.46 -1.70 -18.18
C SER A 38 -21.17 -2.64 -19.12
N ILE A 39 -20.96 -2.46 -20.42
CA ILE A 39 -21.26 -3.50 -21.41
C ILE A 39 -20.05 -4.43 -21.46
N SER A 40 -20.29 -5.74 -21.45
CA SER A 40 -19.27 -6.78 -21.56
C SER A 40 -19.70 -7.82 -22.60
N GLU A 41 -18.72 -8.51 -23.17
CA GLU A 41 -18.94 -9.60 -24.11
C GLU A 41 -18.79 -10.93 -23.37
N ARG A 42 -19.67 -11.88 -23.65
CA ARG A 42 -19.60 -13.25 -23.14
C ARG A 42 -19.74 -14.23 -24.30
N LEU A 43 -18.92 -15.27 -24.30
CA LEU A 43 -19.02 -16.37 -25.25
C LEU A 43 -20.05 -17.41 -24.77
N THR A 44 -20.86 -17.93 -25.68
CA THR A 44 -21.82 -19.03 -25.42
C THR A 44 -21.18 -20.42 -25.54
N VAL A 45 -20.06 -20.52 -26.25
CA VAL A 45 -19.29 -21.74 -26.50
C VAL A 45 -17.81 -21.52 -26.17
N SER A 46 -17.03 -22.60 -26.05
CA SER A 46 -15.60 -22.51 -25.75
C SER A 46 -14.86 -21.63 -26.77
N PRO A 47 -13.84 -20.85 -26.35
CA PRO A 47 -13.09 -19.95 -27.25
C PRO A 47 -12.50 -20.63 -28.50
N GLU A 48 -12.17 -21.92 -28.39
CA GLU A 48 -11.61 -22.75 -29.46
C GLU A 48 -12.61 -23.06 -30.59
N LEU A 49 -13.91 -22.96 -30.32
CA LEU A 49 -15.00 -23.28 -31.25
C LEU A 49 -15.86 -22.05 -31.60
N ALA A 50 -15.61 -20.92 -30.93
CA ALA A 50 -16.42 -19.73 -31.03
C ALA A 50 -16.28 -19.03 -32.38
N THR A 51 -17.42 -18.61 -32.93
CA THR A 51 -17.52 -17.72 -34.09
C THR A 51 -18.00 -16.34 -33.65
N PRO A 52 -17.93 -15.30 -34.51
CA PRO A 52 -18.48 -13.99 -34.18
C PRO A 52 -19.97 -14.02 -33.77
N ASP A 53 -20.74 -15.00 -34.26
CA ASP A 53 -22.17 -15.16 -33.95
C ASP A 53 -22.42 -15.66 -32.51
N ASP A 54 -21.38 -16.19 -31.84
CA ASP A 54 -21.45 -16.71 -30.46
C ASP A 54 -21.13 -15.65 -29.39
N ILE A 55 -20.84 -14.41 -29.81
CA ILE A 55 -20.55 -13.27 -28.93
C ILE A 55 -21.86 -12.61 -28.52
N VAL A 56 -22.16 -12.63 -27.22
CA VAL A 56 -23.33 -11.95 -26.65
C VAL A 56 -22.88 -10.73 -25.88
N LEU A 57 -23.45 -9.56 -26.21
CA LEU A 57 -23.30 -8.34 -25.43
C LEU A 57 -24.26 -8.38 -24.23
N GLU A 58 -23.71 -8.26 -23.03
CA GLU A 58 -24.46 -8.17 -21.78
C GLU A 58 -24.13 -6.88 -21.02
N SER A 59 -25.13 -6.32 -20.34
CA SER A 59 -24.90 -5.27 -19.35
C SER A 59 -24.52 -5.94 -18.03
N VAL A 60 -23.33 -5.65 -17.54
CA VAL A 60 -22.78 -6.18 -16.29
C VAL A 60 -22.73 -5.07 -15.26
N GLU A 61 -23.23 -5.38 -14.07
CA GLU A 61 -23.14 -4.54 -12.89
C GLU A 61 -22.27 -5.24 -11.84
N VAL A 62 -21.22 -4.57 -11.39
CA VAL A 62 -20.28 -5.09 -10.39
C VAL A 62 -20.29 -4.19 -9.17
N ASP A 63 -20.70 -4.78 -8.05
CA ASP A 63 -20.55 -4.19 -6.73
C ASP A 63 -19.22 -4.63 -6.12
N ASN A 64 -18.32 -3.67 -5.96
CA ASN A 64 -17.00 -3.86 -5.38
C ASN A 64 -16.95 -3.20 -4.00
N VAL A 65 -16.68 -3.99 -2.97
CA VAL A 65 -16.37 -3.51 -1.62
C VAL A 65 -14.95 -3.92 -1.30
N ALA A 66 -14.06 -2.94 -1.24
CA ALA A 66 -12.64 -3.17 -1.06
C ALA A 66 -12.09 -2.29 0.05
N TRP A 67 -11.08 -2.80 0.74
CA TRP A 67 -10.40 -2.09 1.80
C TRP A 67 -8.92 -2.41 1.82
N ASN A 68 -8.13 -1.43 2.21
CA ASN A 68 -6.70 -1.49 2.31
C ASN A 68 -6.28 -1.12 3.71
N PHE A 69 -5.23 -1.75 4.20
CA PHE A 69 -4.63 -1.45 5.48
C PHE A 69 -3.11 -1.42 5.34
N ARG A 70 -2.50 -0.35 5.83
CA ARG A 70 -1.05 -0.22 5.92
C ARG A 70 -0.69 0.19 7.33
N MET A 71 0.29 -0.48 7.92
CA MET A 71 0.73 -0.15 9.26
C MET A 71 2.25 -0.23 9.36
N TYR A 72 2.86 0.89 9.75
CA TYR A 72 4.28 1.00 10.03
C TYR A 72 4.51 1.18 11.53
N ASN A 73 5.19 0.22 12.12
CA ASN A 73 5.64 0.23 13.51
C ASN A 73 7.14 0.50 13.57
N SER A 74 7.54 1.37 14.48
CA SER A 74 8.95 1.58 14.82
C SER A 74 9.14 1.43 16.33
N PHE A 75 10.11 0.61 16.70
CA PHE A 75 10.46 0.26 18.07
C PHE A 75 11.89 0.73 18.36
N LYS A 76 12.05 1.71 19.25
CA LYS A 76 13.33 2.23 19.71
C LYS A 76 13.73 1.53 21.00
N VAL A 77 14.39 0.38 20.88
CA VAL A 77 14.83 -0.43 22.02
C VAL A 77 15.94 0.26 22.80
N SER A 78 16.85 0.96 22.11
CA SER A 78 17.89 1.78 22.75
C SER A 78 18.23 3.01 21.91
N LYS A 79 19.21 3.80 22.35
CA LYS A 79 19.74 4.92 21.55
C LYS A 79 20.41 4.44 20.26
N SER A 80 20.87 3.19 20.23
CA SER A 80 21.63 2.60 19.13
C SER A 80 20.84 1.56 18.35
N VAL A 81 19.86 0.89 18.96
CA VAL A 81 19.11 -0.20 18.31
C VAL A 81 17.66 0.20 18.12
N SER A 82 17.15 0.00 16.91
CA SER A 82 15.73 0.10 16.60
C SER A 82 15.28 -1.02 15.69
N PHE A 83 14.04 -1.46 15.87
CA PHE A 83 13.35 -2.37 14.98
C PHE A 83 12.20 -1.66 14.26
N SER A 84 11.82 -2.16 13.10
CA SER A 84 10.62 -1.74 12.38
C SER A 84 9.84 -2.95 11.91
N ALA A 85 8.52 -2.83 11.90
CA ALA A 85 7.63 -3.80 11.30
C ALA A 85 6.63 -3.06 10.42
N PHE A 86 6.54 -3.45 9.16
CA PHE A 86 5.58 -2.95 8.21
C PHE A 86 4.63 -4.07 7.82
N GLY A 87 3.33 -3.81 7.93
CA GLY A 87 2.28 -4.69 7.45
C GLY A 87 1.49 -4.01 6.35
N PHE A 88 1.20 -4.75 5.29
CA PHE A 88 0.34 -4.33 4.20
C PHE A 88 -0.74 -5.38 3.97
N TYR A 89 -1.96 -4.93 3.78
CA TYR A 89 -3.08 -5.75 3.32
C TYR A 89 -3.88 -4.95 2.30
N ARG A 90 -4.16 -5.57 1.16
CA ARG A 90 -5.10 -5.13 0.13
C ARG A 90 -6.18 -6.17 0.03
N GLY A 91 -7.42 -5.77 0.27
CA GLY A 91 -8.58 -6.62 0.12
C GLY A 91 -8.83 -7.00 -1.33
N ARG A 92 -9.79 -7.90 -1.50
CA ARG A 92 -10.27 -8.32 -2.81
C ARG A 92 -10.85 -7.11 -3.56
N ASN A 93 -10.60 -7.04 -4.85
CA ASN A 93 -11.11 -5.95 -5.69
C ASN A 93 -11.76 -6.54 -6.94
N LYS A 94 -13.07 -6.35 -7.07
CA LYS A 94 -13.88 -6.82 -8.18
C LYS A 94 -13.98 -5.75 -9.26
N GLY A 95 -13.56 -6.08 -10.47
CA GLY A 95 -13.84 -5.32 -11.68
C GLY A 95 -14.83 -6.06 -12.59
N VAL A 96 -15.16 -5.44 -13.71
CA VAL A 96 -16.08 -5.99 -14.73
C VAL A 96 -15.56 -7.30 -15.35
N GLN A 97 -14.25 -7.40 -15.55
CA GLN A 97 -13.61 -8.55 -16.21
C GLN A 97 -12.82 -9.45 -15.26
N PHE A 98 -12.25 -8.86 -14.19
CA PHE A 98 -11.34 -9.54 -13.28
C PHE A 98 -11.64 -9.21 -11.82
N GLU A 99 -11.56 -10.25 -10.98
CA GLU A 99 -11.55 -10.19 -9.53
C GLU A 99 -10.10 -10.41 -9.06
N MET A 100 -9.49 -9.37 -8.50
CA MET A 100 -8.18 -9.43 -7.87
C MET A 100 -8.33 -10.00 -6.46
N GLU A 101 -7.62 -11.09 -6.16
CA GLU A 101 -7.61 -11.70 -4.84
C GLU A 101 -6.86 -10.82 -3.80
N PRO A 102 -7.14 -11.00 -2.50
CA PRO A 102 -6.44 -10.30 -1.44
C PRO A 102 -4.93 -10.54 -1.50
N MET A 103 -4.16 -9.49 -1.22
CA MET A 103 -2.70 -9.55 -1.13
C MET A 103 -2.25 -8.93 0.17
N TYR A 104 -1.34 -9.59 0.87
CA TYR A 104 -0.74 -9.08 2.08
C TYR A 104 0.73 -9.46 2.16
N PHE A 105 1.49 -8.71 2.94
CA PHE A 105 2.87 -9.04 3.24
C PHE A 105 3.33 -8.29 4.49
N VAL A 106 4.43 -8.79 5.07
CA VAL A 106 5.06 -8.20 6.24
C VAL A 106 6.55 -8.02 5.97
N ASN A 107 7.06 -6.82 6.26
CA ASN A 107 8.49 -6.53 6.22
C ASN A 107 8.98 -6.21 7.63
N LEU A 108 10.12 -6.79 8.00
CA LEU A 108 10.79 -6.53 9.26
C LEU A 108 12.13 -5.85 9.01
N GLY A 109 12.52 -4.95 9.90
CA GLY A 109 13.78 -4.23 9.82
C GLY A 109 14.46 -4.11 11.17
N MET A 110 15.78 -4.17 11.17
CA MET A 110 16.64 -3.84 12.29
C MET A 110 17.63 -2.76 11.84
N ARG A 111 17.88 -1.81 12.73
CA ARG A 111 18.95 -0.83 12.57
C ARG A 111 19.78 -0.74 13.84
N TYR A 112 21.10 -0.80 13.66
CA TYR A 112 22.10 -0.57 14.68
C TYR A 112 22.96 0.64 14.31
N SER A 113 22.88 1.71 15.10
CA SER A 113 23.66 2.93 14.99
C SER A 113 24.85 2.89 15.96
N PHE A 114 26.04 3.16 15.46
CA PHE A 114 27.29 3.16 16.24
C PHE A 114 28.19 4.35 15.84
N LEU A 115 29.32 4.53 16.53
CA LEU A 115 30.22 5.70 16.39
C LEU A 115 29.48 7.03 16.54
N ASP A 116 28.80 7.25 17.67
CA ASP A 116 27.98 8.44 17.91
C ASP A 116 26.95 8.69 16.79
N ARG A 117 26.36 7.61 16.27
CA ARG A 117 25.37 7.60 15.19
C ARG A 117 25.93 8.08 13.83
N LYS A 118 27.25 8.10 13.66
CA LYS A 118 27.90 8.33 12.36
C LYS A 118 27.83 7.10 11.47
N ALA A 119 27.81 5.91 12.05
CA ALA A 119 27.67 4.65 11.32
C ALA A 119 26.30 4.01 11.57
N ASN A 120 25.75 3.36 10.56
CA ASN A 120 24.55 2.52 10.70
C ASN A 120 24.71 1.22 9.94
N PHE A 121 24.47 0.12 10.63
CA PHE A 121 24.17 -1.17 10.04
C PHE A 121 22.64 -1.35 10.02
N SER A 122 22.08 -1.80 8.90
CA SER A 122 20.67 -2.17 8.80
C SER A 122 20.51 -3.53 8.16
N LEU A 123 19.53 -4.28 8.65
CA LEU A 123 19.08 -5.54 8.09
C LEU A 123 17.57 -5.41 7.83
N ASN A 124 17.13 -5.66 6.61
CA ASN A 124 15.71 -5.69 6.25
C ASN A 124 15.37 -7.08 5.71
N PHE A 125 14.29 -7.65 6.21
CA PHE A 125 13.70 -8.88 5.72
C PHE A 125 12.33 -8.53 5.12
N ASN A 126 12.25 -8.51 3.80
CA ASN A 126 11.02 -8.23 3.06
C ASN A 126 10.25 -9.51 2.83
N ASP A 127 8.92 -9.38 2.84
CA ASP A 127 7.94 -10.45 2.70
C ASP A 127 8.30 -11.71 3.52
N VAL A 128 8.36 -11.53 4.83
CA VAL A 128 8.81 -12.56 5.79
C VAL A 128 8.01 -13.86 5.67
N PHE A 129 6.77 -13.79 5.18
CA PHE A 129 5.87 -14.94 5.03
C PHE A 129 5.76 -15.46 3.60
N ASP A 130 6.44 -14.86 2.62
CA ASP A 130 6.35 -15.21 1.19
C ASP A 130 4.91 -15.19 0.66
N THR A 131 4.24 -14.06 0.92
CA THR A 131 2.80 -13.87 0.71
C THR A 131 2.48 -12.84 -0.37
N MET A 132 3.47 -12.08 -0.82
CA MET A 132 3.32 -11.06 -1.84
C MET A 132 3.14 -11.71 -3.23
N ARG A 133 1.88 -11.83 -3.62
CA ARG A 133 1.48 -12.32 -4.94
C ARG A 133 0.25 -11.59 -5.44
N ALA A 134 0.16 -11.44 -6.76
CA ALA A 134 -1.06 -10.97 -7.41
C ALA A 134 -1.76 -12.16 -8.01
N GLU A 135 -2.96 -12.45 -7.52
CA GLU A 135 -3.82 -13.48 -8.08
C GLU A 135 -5.09 -12.81 -8.59
N PHE A 136 -5.57 -13.27 -9.74
CA PHE A 136 -6.79 -12.78 -10.34
C PHE A 136 -7.60 -13.93 -10.94
N LYS A 137 -8.92 -13.75 -10.94
CA LYS A 137 -9.88 -14.64 -11.60
C LYS A 137 -10.80 -13.80 -12.47
N GLY A 138 -11.16 -14.28 -13.64
CA GLY A 138 -12.13 -13.65 -14.53
C GLY A 138 -13.03 -14.73 -15.10
N ASP A 139 -14.30 -14.38 -15.30
CA ASP A 139 -15.33 -15.24 -15.90
C ASP A 139 -15.77 -14.69 -17.27
N ARG A 140 -15.30 -13.49 -17.64
CA ARG A 140 -15.67 -12.77 -18.86
C ARG A 140 -14.43 -12.40 -19.67
N PRO A 141 -14.41 -12.69 -20.99
CA PRO A 141 -15.45 -13.36 -21.77
C PRO A 141 -15.52 -14.89 -21.55
N PHE A 142 -14.50 -15.47 -20.89
CA PHE A 142 -14.42 -16.88 -20.50
C PHE A 142 -13.68 -17.02 -19.15
N ASN A 143 -13.77 -18.20 -18.54
CA ASN A 143 -13.09 -18.49 -17.28
C ASN A 143 -11.56 -18.44 -17.46
N GLN A 144 -10.92 -17.56 -16.71
CA GLN A 144 -9.49 -17.33 -16.68
C GLN A 144 -9.03 -17.12 -15.23
N ALA A 145 -7.88 -17.69 -14.89
CA ALA A 145 -7.24 -17.46 -13.61
C ALA A 145 -5.75 -17.29 -13.85
N GLY A 146 -5.13 -16.37 -13.12
CA GLY A 146 -3.71 -16.10 -13.22
C GLY A 146 -3.12 -15.75 -11.87
N LYS A 147 -1.87 -16.12 -11.70
CA LYS A 147 -1.09 -15.82 -10.51
C LYS A 147 0.27 -15.30 -10.94
N PHE A 148 0.67 -14.18 -10.36
CA PHE A 148 1.95 -13.56 -10.54
C PHE A 148 2.66 -13.48 -9.19
N GLU A 149 3.80 -14.13 -9.10
CA GLU A 149 4.65 -14.16 -7.91
C GLU A 149 5.90 -13.30 -8.19
N TRP A 150 6.17 -12.36 -7.30
CA TRP A 150 7.44 -11.63 -7.33
C TRP A 150 8.46 -12.39 -6.49
N GLU A 151 9.75 -12.28 -6.84
CA GLU A 151 10.86 -12.59 -5.92
C GLU A 151 10.93 -11.54 -4.80
N SER A 152 9.93 -11.58 -3.92
CA SER A 152 9.66 -10.56 -2.90
C SER A 152 10.37 -10.86 -1.58
N GLN A 153 10.48 -12.14 -1.23
CA GLN A 153 11.14 -12.59 -0.02
C GLN A 153 12.66 -12.38 -0.10
N THR A 154 13.14 -11.30 0.50
CA THR A 154 14.54 -10.87 0.37
C THR A 154 15.12 -10.40 1.69
N ILE A 155 16.39 -10.72 1.92
CA ILE A 155 17.17 -10.22 3.06
C ILE A 155 18.22 -9.25 2.53
N GLN A 156 18.21 -8.02 3.06
CA GLN A 156 19.07 -6.94 2.61
C GLN A 156 19.86 -6.38 3.80
N ALA A 157 21.17 -6.47 3.73
CA ALA A 157 22.08 -5.84 4.68
C ALA A 157 22.66 -4.56 4.08
N SER A 158 22.81 -3.51 4.88
CA SER A 158 23.45 -2.27 4.45
C SER A 158 24.30 -1.67 5.56
N LEU A 159 25.46 -1.17 5.17
CA LEU A 159 26.36 -0.42 6.04
C LEU A 159 26.52 0.99 5.48
N SER A 160 26.32 1.99 6.32
CA SER A 160 26.48 3.40 5.94
C SER A 160 27.32 4.13 6.97
N TYR A 161 28.20 5.01 6.50
CA TYR A 161 29.02 5.88 7.36
C TYR A 161 28.96 7.31 6.86
N ARG A 162 28.71 8.25 7.78
CA ARG A 162 28.60 9.68 7.47
C ARG A 162 29.89 10.40 7.83
N PHE A 163 30.53 11.00 6.82
CA PHE A 163 31.64 11.92 6.98
C PHE A 163 31.14 13.37 7.20
N GLY A 164 31.91 14.18 7.92
CA GLY A 164 31.63 15.61 8.17
C GLY A 164 31.15 15.95 9.59
N SER A 165 31.47 17.15 10.07
CA SER A 165 31.07 17.61 11.41
C SER A 165 29.64 18.18 11.37
N GLY A 166 28.78 17.78 12.30
CA GLY A 166 27.39 18.29 12.42
C GLY A 166 27.27 19.78 12.77
N LYS A 167 28.36 20.55 12.70
CA LYS A 167 28.46 21.97 13.05
C LYS A 167 27.69 22.90 12.10
N TYR A 168 27.25 22.44 10.93
CA TYR A 168 26.44 23.24 10.00
C TYR A 168 24.98 23.45 10.43
N LYS A 169 24.47 22.74 11.44
CA LYS A 169 23.09 22.95 11.95
C LYS A 169 22.88 24.27 12.71
N ALA A 170 23.94 24.97 13.11
CA ALA A 170 23.83 26.22 13.86
C ALA A 170 23.37 27.42 12.99
N LYS A 171 23.36 27.30 11.65
CA LYS A 171 23.04 28.42 10.75
C LYS A 171 21.56 28.54 10.39
N SER A 172 20.71 27.54 10.68
CA SER A 172 19.28 27.57 10.27
C SER A 172 18.32 28.11 11.34
N ARG A 173 18.81 28.71 12.43
CA ARG A 173 17.98 29.15 13.56
C ARG A 173 18.06 30.66 13.84
N LYS A 174 18.45 31.45 12.83
CA LYS A 174 18.63 32.91 12.96
C LYS A 174 17.76 33.76 12.02
N GLN A 175 16.69 33.20 11.45
CA GLN A 175 15.77 33.98 10.62
C GLN A 175 14.34 33.44 10.73
N ARG A 176 13.63 33.93 11.75
CA ARG A 176 12.17 34.15 11.81
C ARG A 176 11.85 34.77 13.17
N ASP A 177 12.40 35.96 13.38
CA ASP A 177 11.77 36.94 14.26
C ASP A 177 11.20 38.01 13.33
N GLN A 178 9.94 38.38 13.58
CA GLN A 178 9.14 39.41 12.91
C GLN A 178 8.48 39.01 11.58
N ASP A 179 7.31 38.37 11.70
CA ASP A 179 6.07 38.96 11.17
C ASP A 179 4.86 38.27 11.82
N GLU A 180 4.38 38.90 12.90
CA GLU A 180 3.03 38.71 13.38
C GLU A 180 2.05 39.23 12.32
N LYS A 181 1.08 38.41 11.91
CA LYS A 181 -0.33 38.85 11.86
C LYS A 181 -1.26 37.70 12.24
N GLN A 182 -2.11 38.04 13.20
CA GLN A 182 -3.28 37.31 13.70
C GLN A 182 -4.37 37.16 12.62
N GLY A 183 -5.24 36.17 12.81
CA GLY A 183 -6.47 35.94 12.05
C GLY A 183 -6.44 34.53 11.46
N GLY A 184 -7.21 33.54 11.92
CA GLY A 184 -8.61 33.57 12.34
C GLY A 184 -9.41 32.79 11.30
N GLY A 185 -10.13 31.75 11.71
CA GLY A 185 -11.15 31.10 10.88
C GLY A 185 -10.91 29.62 10.61
N PHE A 186 -11.63 28.80 11.37
CA PHE A 186 -12.15 27.52 10.91
C PHE A 186 -13.10 27.75 9.72
N LEU A 187 -12.98 26.94 8.68
CA LEU A 187 -14.06 26.22 7.98
C LEU A 187 -13.42 25.06 7.22
#